data_AF-F6FRF2-F1
#
_entry.id   AF-F6FRF2-F1
#
_cell.length_a   1.000
_cell.length_b   1.000
_cell.length_c   1.000
_cell.angle_alpha   90.00
_cell.angle_beta   90.00
_cell.angle_gamma   90.00
#
_symmetry.space_group_name_H-M   'P 1'
#
loop_
_entity.id
_entity.type
_entity.pdbx_description
1 polymer ?
#
loop_
_entity_poly.entity_id
_entity_poly.type
_entity_poly.pdbx_seq_one_letter_code
_entity_poly.pdbx_strand_id
1 'polypeptide(L)'
;MRWRVRGNTVAHVFGGEDQRFRIVFRAEPEEVAAFEHLGEPYFRAGWGSDVVGMLLDERTDWSELAELLTDSYCVQAPARLAASVVRP
;
A
#
# COMPACT_ATOMS: atom_id res chain seq x y z
N MET A 1 -3.43 -12.48 -2.43
CA MET A 1 -2.22 -12.81 -1.63
C MET A 1 -2.00 -11.71 -0.60
N ARG A 2 -1.81 -12.06 0.69
CA ARG A 2 -1.67 -11.07 1.79
C ARG A 2 -0.33 -11.21 2.50
N TRP A 3 0.35 -10.10 2.72
CA TRP A 3 1.59 -10.01 3.50
C TRP A 3 1.33 -9.33 4.84
N ARG A 4 1.96 -9.86 5.90
CA ARG A 4 1.77 -9.37 7.27
C ARG A 4 3.08 -9.31 8.04
N VAL A 5 3.19 -8.35 8.95
CA VAL A 5 4.25 -8.26 9.96
C VAL A 5 3.62 -8.34 11.34
N ARG A 6 3.99 -9.34 12.14
CA ARG A 6 3.45 -9.55 13.52
C ARG A 6 1.91 -9.57 13.60
N GLY A 7 1.24 -9.96 12.51
CA GLY A 7 -0.23 -9.98 12.42
C GLY A 7 -0.84 -8.71 11.81
N ASN A 8 -0.09 -7.64 11.62
CA ASN A 8 -0.57 -6.44 10.94
C ASN A 8 -0.45 -6.60 9.42
N THR A 9 -1.47 -6.20 8.66
CA THR A 9 -1.43 -6.34 7.19
C THR A 9 -0.63 -5.20 6.60
N VAL A 10 0.47 -5.55 5.93
CA VAL A 10 1.29 -4.60 5.17
C VAL A 10 0.68 -4.37 3.80
N ALA A 11 0.37 -5.46 3.10
CA ALA A 11 -0.22 -5.38 1.77
C ALA A 11 -1.16 -6.55 1.50
N HIS A 12 -2.14 -6.33 0.63
CA HIS A 12 -3.03 -7.37 0.14
C HIS A 12 -3.34 -7.17 -1.35
N VAL A 13 -2.95 -8.15 -2.17
CA VAL A 13 -3.31 -8.22 -3.59
C VAL A 13 -4.56 -9.08 -3.78
N PHE A 14 -5.50 -8.61 -4.58
CA PHE A 14 -6.74 -9.30 -4.93
C PHE A 14 -7.22 -8.92 -6.33
N GLY A 15 -7.99 -9.81 -6.97
CA GLY A 15 -8.69 -9.50 -8.22
C GLY A 15 -10.08 -8.94 -7.94
N GLY A 16 -10.53 -7.98 -8.75
CA GLY A 16 -11.91 -7.50 -8.77
C GLY A 16 -12.78 -8.25 -9.77
N GLU A 17 -14.09 -8.03 -9.69
CA GLU A 17 -15.07 -8.54 -10.67
C GLU A 17 -14.84 -7.97 -12.08
N ASP A 18 -14.18 -6.82 -12.16
CA ASP A 18 -13.74 -6.16 -13.38
C ASP A 18 -12.49 -6.77 -14.02
N GLN A 19 -12.03 -7.92 -13.52
CA GLN A 19 -10.82 -8.62 -13.95
C GLN A 19 -9.53 -7.81 -13.78
N ARG A 20 -9.54 -6.73 -13.00
CA ARG A 20 -8.35 -5.94 -12.66
C ARG A 20 -7.78 -6.37 -11.31
N PHE A 21 -6.46 -6.46 -11.22
CA PHE A 21 -5.79 -6.67 -9.95
C PHE A 21 -5.63 -5.36 -9.20
N ARG A 22 -5.73 -5.43 -7.88
CA ARG A 22 -5.52 -4.32 -6.96
C ARG A 22 -4.58 -4.77 -5.87
N ILE A 23 -3.77 -3.84 -5.39
CA ILE A 23 -3.04 -3.97 -4.12
C ILE A 23 -3.55 -2.90 -3.17
N VAL A 24 -3.84 -3.27 -1.94
CA VAL A 24 -4.08 -2.30 -0.85
C VAL A 24 -2.97 -2.38 0.17
N PHE A 25 -2.58 -1.23 0.70
CA PHE A 25 -1.53 -1.05 1.68
C PHE A 25 -1.88 0.09 2.64
N ARG A 26 -1.00 0.34 3.60
CA ARG A 26 -1.16 1.32 4.67
C ARG A 26 -0.27 2.52 4.38
N ALA A 27 -0.82 3.72 4.43
CA ALA A 27 -0.10 4.97 4.20
C ALA A 27 -0.28 5.91 5.41
N GLU A 28 0.60 6.88 5.59
CA GLU A 28 0.40 7.89 6.63
C GLU A 28 -0.82 8.78 6.30
N PRO A 29 -1.56 9.31 7.29
CA PRO A 29 -2.79 10.06 7.02
C PRO A 29 -2.64 11.23 6.04
N GLU A 30 -1.49 11.91 6.08
CA GLU A 30 -1.11 12.96 5.13
C GLU A 30 -0.91 12.47 3.69
N GLU A 31 -0.36 11.27 3.52
CA GLU A 31 -0.17 10.65 2.21
C GLU A 31 -1.47 10.13 1.62
N VAL A 32 -2.40 9.64 2.45
CA VAL A 32 -3.73 9.19 1.99
C VAL A 32 -4.44 10.29 1.24
N ALA A 33 -4.41 11.52 1.76
CA ALA A 33 -4.99 12.67 1.09
C ALA A 33 -4.28 12.94 -0.24
N ALA A 34 -2.96 12.79 -0.33
CA ALA A 34 -2.23 12.95 -1.58
C ALA A 34 -2.67 11.93 -2.64
N PHE A 35 -2.82 10.66 -2.28
CA PHE A 35 -3.29 9.61 -3.22
C PHE A 35 -4.70 9.87 -3.74
N GLU A 36 -5.61 10.41 -2.91
CA GLU A 36 -6.93 10.82 -3.37
C GLU A 36 -6.88 11.90 -4.46
N HIS A 37 -5.93 12.84 -4.35
CA HIS A 37 -5.76 13.90 -5.34
C HIS A 37 -5.09 13.41 -6.63
N LEU A 38 -4.20 12.41 -6.56
CA LEU A 38 -3.53 11.83 -7.73
C LEU A 38 -4.51 11.08 -8.64
N GLY A 39 -5.53 10.43 -8.09
CA GLY A 39 -6.48 9.62 -8.85
C GLY A 39 -5.85 8.33 -9.40
N GLU A 40 -6.43 7.77 -10.47
CA GLU A 40 -5.99 6.47 -11.04
C GLU A 40 -4.49 6.50 -11.39
N PRO A 41 -3.68 5.49 -10.97
CA PRO A 41 -4.08 4.15 -10.50
C PRO A 41 -4.46 4.06 -9.02
N TYR A 42 -4.31 5.15 -8.26
CA TYR A 42 -4.55 5.19 -6.83
C TYR A 42 -6.03 5.40 -6.47
N PHE A 43 -6.41 4.87 -5.32
CA PHE A 43 -7.73 5.11 -4.72
C PHE A 43 -7.67 4.98 -3.21
N ARG A 44 -8.51 5.73 -2.50
CA ARG A 44 -8.75 5.49 -1.08
C ARG A 44 -9.67 4.27 -0.92
N ALA A 45 -9.31 3.34 -0.06
CA ALA A 45 -10.22 2.25 0.28
C ALA A 45 -11.38 2.78 1.13
N GLY A 46 -12.59 2.29 0.87
CA GLY A 46 -13.80 2.69 1.60
C GLY A 46 -13.85 2.23 3.08
N TRP A 47 -12.75 1.72 3.61
CA TRP A 47 -12.61 1.24 4.98
C TRP A 47 -11.23 1.54 5.53
N GLY A 48 -11.15 1.85 6.82
CA GLY A 48 -9.90 2.27 7.46
C GLY A 48 -9.52 3.71 7.11
N SER A 49 -8.94 4.43 8.06
CA SER A 49 -8.52 5.82 7.85
C SER A 49 -7.24 5.96 7.02
N ASP A 50 -6.47 4.87 6.94
CA ASP A 50 -5.08 4.80 6.49
C ASP A 50 -4.87 3.73 5.39
N VAL A 51 -5.94 3.30 4.71
CA VAL A 51 -5.85 2.28 3.66
C VAL A 51 -5.97 2.92 2.29
N VAL A 52 -4.92 2.75 1.50
CA VAL A 52 -4.84 3.18 0.10
C VAL A 52 -4.75 1.93 -0.78
N GLY A 53 -5.27 2.01 -1.99
CA GLY A 53 -5.10 1.00 -2.99
C GLY A 53 -4.56 1.55 -4.30
N MET A 54 -3.98 0.65 -5.09
CA MET A 54 -3.49 0.90 -6.43
C MET A 54 -3.95 -0.21 -7.37
N LEU A 55 -4.38 0.16 -8.57
CA LEU A 55 -4.63 -0.78 -9.65
C LEU A 55 -3.31 -1.28 -10.23
N LEU A 56 -3.23 -2.59 -10.50
CA LEU A 56 -2.05 -3.23 -11.08
C LEU A 56 -2.34 -3.58 -12.54
N ASP A 57 -1.45 -3.15 -13.42
CA ASP A 57 -1.48 -3.39 -14.86
C ASP A 57 -0.07 -3.36 -15.48
N GLU A 58 0.00 -3.41 -16.81
CA GLU A 58 1.27 -3.41 -17.55
C GLU A 58 2.08 -2.12 -17.41
N ARG A 59 1.47 -1.02 -16.95
CA ARG A 59 2.08 0.29 -16.78
C ARG A 59 2.49 0.58 -15.34
N THR A 60 2.31 -0.39 -14.44
CA THR A 60 2.64 -0.23 -13.02
C THR A 60 4.12 0.11 -12.86
N ASP A 61 4.39 1.22 -12.18
CA ASP A 61 5.73 1.54 -11.70
C ASP A 61 6.05 0.66 -10.48
N TRP A 62 6.82 -0.40 -10.71
CA TRP A 62 7.20 -1.35 -9.67
C TRP A 62 8.21 -0.76 -8.69
N SER A 63 8.95 0.28 -9.07
CA SER A 63 9.86 0.99 -8.18
C SER A 63 9.06 1.83 -7.20
N GLU A 64 8.11 2.62 -7.69
CA GLU A 64 7.20 3.40 -6.85
C GLU A 64 6.40 2.46 -5.92
N LEU A 65 5.84 1.37 -6.44
CA LEU A 65 5.13 0.41 -5.60
C LEU A 65 6.03 -0.20 -4.51
N ALA A 66 7.30 -0.47 -4.80
CA ALA A 66 8.22 -0.99 -3.80
C ALA A 66 8.46 0.03 -2.66
N GLU A 67 8.55 1.33 -2.98
CA GLU A 67 8.65 2.41 -1.98
C GLU A 67 7.38 2.45 -1.10
N LEU A 68 6.21 2.46 -1.72
CA LEU A 68 4.92 2.48 -1.01
C LEU A 68 4.74 1.28 -0.07
N LEU A 69 5.15 0.09 -0.51
CA LEU A 69 5.09 -1.11 0.32
C LEU A 69 6.15 -1.12 1.44
N THR A 70 7.28 -0.45 1.22
CA THR A 70 8.33 -0.25 2.22
C THR A 70 7.86 0.68 3.34
N ASP A 71 7.23 1.80 2.98
CA ASP A 71 6.64 2.70 3.97
C ASP A 71 5.46 2.04 4.69
N SER A 72 4.61 1.32 3.95
CA SER A 72 3.53 0.54 4.56
C SER A 72 4.03 -0.48 5.58
N TYR A 73 5.15 -1.15 5.28
CA TYR A 73 5.79 -2.03 6.24
C TYR A 73 6.22 -1.25 7.49
N CYS A 74 6.84 -0.08 7.33
CA CYS A 74 7.31 0.74 8.45
C CYS A 74 6.16 1.25 9.32
N VAL A 75 5.01 1.61 8.74
CA VAL A 75 3.78 1.99 9.46
C VAL A 75 3.23 0.82 10.28
N GLN A 76 3.28 -0.41 9.75
CA GLN A 76 2.66 -1.58 10.38
C GLN A 76 3.59 -2.35 11.33
N ALA A 77 4.91 -2.25 11.12
CA ALA A 77 5.90 -3.01 11.87
C ALA A 77 6.18 -2.36 13.24
N PRO A 78 6.52 -3.16 14.26
CA PRO A 78 7.09 -2.63 15.49
C PRO A 78 8.37 -1.83 15.20
N ALA A 79 8.63 -0.78 16.00
CA ALA A 79 9.73 0.16 15.80
C ALA A 79 11.10 -0.51 15.54
N ARG A 80 11.41 -1.61 16.25
CA ARG A 80 12.67 -2.34 16.05
C ARG A 80 12.83 -2.90 14.64
N LEU A 81 11.74 -3.38 14.04
CA LEU A 81 11.75 -3.94 12.69
C LEU A 81 11.71 -2.85 11.64
N ALA A 82 10.88 -1.82 11.83
CA ALA A 82 10.86 -0.64 10.96
C ALA A 82 12.26 0.00 10.87
N ALA A 83 12.97 0.13 11.99
CA ALA A 83 14.33 0.67 12.03
C ALA A 83 15.40 -0.21 11.35
N SER A 84 15.09 -1.47 11.00
CA SER A 84 16.01 -2.34 10.27
C SER A 84 15.87 -2.28 8.75
N VAL A 85 14.87 -1.53 8.26
CA VAL A 85 14.62 -1.35 6.84
C VAL A 85 15.49 -0.21 6.32
N VAL A 86 16.26 -0.49 5.26
CA VAL A 86 16.93 0.56 4.48
C VAL A 86 15.87 1.19 3.60
N ARG A 87 15.60 2.48 3.81
CA ARG A 87 14.71 3.25 2.94
C ARG A 87 15.50 3.78 1.74
N PRO A 88 14.89 3.82 0.54
CA PRO A 88 15.49 4.46 -0.63
C PRO A 88 15.74 5.96 -0.40
#